data_AF-A0A8S3HVZ8-F1
#
_entry.id   AF-A0A8S3HVZ8-F1
#
_cell.length_a   1.000
_cell.length_b   1.000
_cell.length_c   1.000
_cell.angle_alpha   90.00
_cell.angle_beta   90.00
_cell.angle_gamma   90.00
#
_symmetry.space_group_name_H-M   'P 1'
#
loop_
_entity.id
_entity.type
_entity.pdbx_description
1 polymer ?
#
loop_
_entity_poly.entity_id
_entity_poly.type
_entity_poly.pdbx_seq_one_letter_code
_entity_poly.pdbx_strand_id
1 'polypeptide(L)'
;MNCLSTDIDTHFPVAGCLPKQPTGALQLLTKYPQYDGRQITIAVIDTGIDPLASGLQQTTTGQEKIIDLRDSTGSGDVDISTIVKLISNNNSEDRSIQGLSGRKLKIPLNWKNPTGNFHIGIKSLKQLMPSSAFERLIKERREKMFDSEHRLALAEAQRRLDEYINKYSLPTEEQKLTREEFQSFVDALKEVEKKYNDPGPFLDCIVWNDGDKW
;
A
#
# COMPACT_ATOMS: atom_id res chain seq x y z
N MET A 1 35.58 -42.86 25.22
CA MET A 1 35.65 -41.48 24.71
C MET A 1 34.23 -41.01 24.50
N ASN A 2 33.67 -40.29 25.48
CA ASN A 2 32.34 -39.71 25.37
C ASN A 2 32.51 -38.24 24.96
N CYS A 3 32.18 -37.93 23.71
CA CYS A 3 32.02 -36.55 23.26
C CYS A 3 30.76 -36.00 23.95
N LEU A 4 30.96 -35.12 24.93
CA LEU A 4 29.90 -34.28 25.48
C LEU A 4 29.42 -33.35 24.35
N SER A 5 28.18 -33.53 23.92
CA SER A 5 27.49 -32.56 23.08
C SER A 5 27.35 -31.27 23.90
N THR A 6 28.10 -30.25 23.53
CA THR A 6 27.84 -28.89 24.01
C THR A 6 26.50 -28.44 23.41
N ASP A 7 25.46 -28.43 24.23
CA ASP A 7 24.22 -27.74 23.92
C ASP A 7 24.57 -26.28 23.63
N ILE A 8 24.58 -25.93 22.34
CA ILE A 8 24.65 -24.53 21.92
C ILE A 8 23.32 -23.94 22.37
N ASP A 9 23.36 -23.07 23.38
CA ASP A 9 22.17 -22.35 23.85
C ASP A 9 21.66 -21.47 22.71
N THR A 10 20.66 -21.98 21.99
CA THR A 10 20.03 -21.30 20.85
C THR A 10 19.07 -20.19 21.29
N HIS A 11 18.94 -19.91 22.60
CA HIS A 11 18.09 -18.84 23.09
C HIS A 11 18.77 -17.48 22.91
N PHE A 12 18.12 -16.63 22.12
CA PHE A 12 18.48 -15.22 22.02
C PHE A 12 18.45 -14.58 23.43
N PRO A 13 19.47 -13.81 23.84
CA PRO A 13 19.57 -13.28 25.20
C PRO A 13 18.63 -12.08 25.40
N VAL A 14 17.33 -12.35 25.50
CA VAL A 14 16.26 -11.34 25.71
C VAL A 14 16.54 -10.46 26.92
N ALA A 15 17.20 -11.01 27.95
CA ALA A 15 17.58 -10.30 29.16
C ALA A 15 18.54 -9.10 28.89
N GLY A 16 19.31 -9.14 27.79
CA GLY A 16 20.23 -8.07 27.40
C GLY A 16 19.62 -6.98 26.51
N CYS A 17 18.40 -7.17 25.99
CA CYS A 17 17.77 -6.22 25.08
C CYS A 17 17.33 -4.91 25.76
N LEU A 18 17.10 -4.97 27.07
CA LEU A 18 16.73 -3.81 27.88
C LEU A 18 17.74 -3.67 29.02
N PRO A 19 18.26 -2.47 29.29
CA PRO A 19 19.31 -2.24 30.29
C PRO A 19 18.77 -2.30 31.74
N LYS A 20 18.00 -3.34 32.10
CA LYS A 20 17.34 -3.47 33.42
C LYS A 20 18.31 -3.65 34.58
N GLN A 21 19.43 -4.33 34.35
CA GLN A 21 20.49 -4.51 35.34
C GLN A 21 21.28 -3.20 35.61
N PRO A 22 21.85 -2.52 34.60
CA PRO A 22 22.61 -1.30 34.84
C PRO A 22 21.74 -0.12 35.31
N THR A 23 20.45 -0.10 34.98
CA THR A 23 19.52 0.94 35.47
C THR A 23 19.01 0.70 36.90
N GLY A 24 19.29 -0.44 37.52
CA GLY A 24 18.76 -0.78 38.84
C GLY A 24 17.31 -1.31 38.83
N ALA A 25 16.65 -1.32 37.67
CA ALA A 25 15.24 -1.69 37.55
C ALA A 25 14.97 -3.15 37.97
N LEU A 26 15.92 -4.05 37.67
CA LEU A 26 15.79 -5.45 38.09
C LEU A 26 15.84 -5.60 39.61
N GLN A 27 16.73 -4.88 40.29
CA GLN A 27 16.86 -4.90 41.75
C GLN A 27 15.61 -4.31 42.42
N LEU A 28 15.05 -3.23 41.85
CA LEU A 28 13.78 -2.65 42.34
C LEU A 28 12.64 -3.66 42.27
N LEU A 29 12.45 -4.33 41.12
CA LEU A 29 11.40 -5.34 40.95
C LEU A 29 11.63 -6.58 41.82
N THR A 30 12.89 -6.97 42.04
CA THR A 30 13.21 -8.08 42.95
C THR A 30 12.79 -7.77 44.39
N LYS A 31 13.03 -6.52 44.84
CA LYS A 31 12.67 -6.08 46.20
C LYS A 31 11.18 -5.78 46.36
N TYR A 32 10.55 -5.25 45.31
CA TYR A 32 9.13 -4.89 45.29
C TYR A 32 8.45 -5.46 44.03
N PRO A 33 8.06 -6.75 44.03
CA PRO A 33 7.53 -7.43 42.84
C PRO A 33 6.25 -6.81 42.25
N GLN A 34 5.54 -6.01 43.04
CA GLN A 34 4.30 -5.34 42.62
C GLN A 34 4.56 -3.97 41.95
N TYR A 35 5.80 -3.49 41.91
CA TYR A 35 6.17 -2.18 41.35
C TYR A 35 6.53 -2.29 39.86
N ASP A 36 5.76 -3.09 39.13
CA ASP A 36 5.93 -3.42 37.71
C ASP A 36 5.15 -2.49 36.77
N GLY A 37 4.59 -1.40 37.30
CA GLY A 37 3.81 -0.42 36.54
C GLY A 37 2.34 -0.78 36.38
N ARG A 38 1.85 -1.85 37.04
CA ARG A 38 0.40 -2.14 37.07
C ARG A 38 -0.41 -0.92 37.52
N GLN A 39 -1.60 -0.74 36.93
CA GLN A 39 -2.51 0.40 37.17
C GLN A 39 -1.98 1.78 36.72
N ILE A 40 -0.85 1.83 36.01
CA ILE A 40 -0.31 3.06 35.42
C ILE A 40 -0.49 3.04 33.91
N THR A 41 -1.01 4.13 33.35
CA THR A 41 -1.11 4.35 31.91
C THR A 41 -0.06 5.36 31.46
N ILE A 42 0.66 5.03 30.39
CA ILE A 42 1.69 5.90 29.81
C ILE A 42 1.25 6.28 28.40
N ALA A 43 1.26 7.57 28.09
CA ALA A 43 1.16 8.06 26.72
C ALA A 43 2.56 8.20 26.12
N VAL A 44 2.77 7.61 24.94
CA VAL A 44 4.02 7.71 24.19
C VAL A 44 3.78 8.58 22.96
N ILE A 45 4.49 9.71 22.88
CA ILE A 45 4.45 10.60 21.72
C ILE A 45 5.75 10.37 20.94
N ASP A 46 5.64 9.57 19.89
CA ASP A 46 6.76 9.14 19.04
C ASP A 46 6.24 8.94 17.61
N THR A 47 7.09 8.42 16.74
CA THR A 47 6.83 8.08 15.33
C THR A 47 5.90 6.88 15.13
N GLY A 48 5.54 6.16 16.20
CA GLY A 48 4.66 5.00 16.19
C GLY A 48 5.26 3.78 16.88
N ILE A 49 4.43 2.74 17.04
CA ILE A 49 4.82 1.45 17.62
C ILE A 49 4.17 0.31 16.83
N ASP A 50 4.77 -0.88 16.88
CA ASP A 50 4.13 -2.11 16.41
C ASP A 50 3.32 -2.76 17.55
N PRO A 51 1.97 -2.71 17.50
CA PRO A 51 1.15 -3.30 18.55
C PRO A 51 1.21 -4.84 18.58
N LEU A 52 1.68 -5.48 17.50
CA LEU A 52 1.81 -6.93 17.43
C LEU A 52 3.13 -7.43 18.02
N ALA A 53 4.07 -6.54 18.36
CA ALA A 53 5.31 -6.91 19.01
C ALA A 53 5.04 -7.63 20.35
N SER A 54 5.68 -8.79 20.55
CA SER A 54 5.39 -9.70 21.68
C SER A 54 5.48 -9.02 23.07
N GLY A 55 6.40 -8.08 23.25
CA GLY A 55 6.55 -7.32 24.51
C GLY A 55 5.49 -6.24 24.75
N LEU A 56 4.59 -6.01 23.79
CA LEU A 56 3.56 -4.96 23.81
C LEU A 56 2.12 -5.52 23.79
N GLN A 57 1.94 -6.84 23.70
CA GLN A 57 0.61 -7.44 23.63
C GLN A 57 -0.10 -7.43 25.00
N GLN A 58 0.58 -7.89 26.05
CA GLN A 58 -0.02 -8.08 27.37
C GLN A 58 0.80 -7.43 28.49
N THR A 59 0.09 -7.00 29.53
CA THR A 59 0.67 -6.56 30.80
C THR A 59 1.07 -7.78 31.66
N THR A 60 1.75 -7.53 32.78
CA THR A 60 2.05 -8.57 33.78
C THR A 60 0.82 -9.15 34.46
N THR A 61 -0.35 -8.51 34.30
CA THR A 61 -1.65 -8.96 34.81
C THR A 61 -2.52 -9.63 33.74
N GLY A 62 -1.99 -9.85 32.53
CA GLY A 62 -2.69 -10.52 31.42
C GLY A 62 -3.70 -9.64 30.68
N GLN A 63 -3.70 -8.33 30.92
CA GLN A 63 -4.57 -7.37 30.23
C GLN A 63 -3.89 -6.88 28.94
N GLU A 64 -4.67 -6.36 27.99
CA GLU A 64 -4.13 -5.67 26.81
C GLU A 64 -3.28 -4.47 27.24
N LYS A 65 -2.07 -4.38 26.70
CA LYS A 65 -1.11 -3.34 27.12
C LYS A 65 -1.24 -2.04 26.32
N ILE A 66 -1.67 -2.11 25.07
CA ILE A 66 -1.99 -0.93 24.25
C ILE A 66 -3.50 -0.77 24.24
N ILE A 67 -3.98 0.33 24.80
CA ILE A 67 -5.42 0.63 24.91
C ILE A 67 -5.88 1.71 23.93
N ASP A 68 -4.95 2.48 23.35
CA ASP A 68 -5.20 3.48 22.31
C ASP A 68 -3.94 3.64 21.45
N LEU A 69 -4.13 3.91 20.17
CA LEU A 69 -3.08 4.16 19.18
C LEU A 69 -3.60 5.20 18.18
N ARG A 70 -2.95 6.37 18.14
CA ARG A 70 -3.40 7.47 17.28
C ARG A 70 -2.26 8.00 16.43
N ASP A 71 -2.52 8.13 15.14
CA ASP A 71 -1.74 9.01 14.26
C ASP A 71 -2.26 10.44 14.43
N SER A 72 -1.41 11.34 14.96
CA SER A 72 -1.75 12.77 15.10
C SER A 72 -1.14 13.63 13.99
N THR A 73 -0.50 13.02 12.99
CA THR A 73 0.11 13.72 11.85
C THR A 73 -0.89 14.00 10.73
N GLY A 74 -2.01 13.28 10.70
CA GLY A 74 -3.01 13.32 9.62
C GLY A 74 -2.57 12.56 8.35
N SER A 75 -1.44 11.85 8.38
CA SER A 75 -0.93 11.11 7.21
C SER A 75 -1.92 10.04 6.75
N GLY A 76 -2.63 9.42 7.69
CA GLY A 76 -3.68 8.44 7.47
C GLY A 76 -5.05 9.00 7.08
N ASP A 77 -5.24 10.33 7.10
CA ASP A 77 -6.57 10.91 6.90
C ASP A 77 -7.10 10.65 5.47
N VAL A 78 -8.40 10.35 5.40
CA VAL A 78 -9.14 10.14 4.16
C VAL A 78 -10.41 10.97 4.22
N ASP A 79 -10.62 11.82 3.21
CA ASP A 79 -11.89 12.53 3.06
C ASP A 79 -12.98 11.53 2.68
N ILE A 80 -13.93 11.33 3.59
CA ILE A 80 -15.08 10.44 3.46
C ILE A 80 -16.41 11.22 3.50
N SER A 81 -16.37 12.52 3.15
CA SER A 81 -17.55 13.39 3.10
C SER A 81 -18.56 12.98 2.02
N THR A 82 -18.12 12.23 1.02
CA THR A 82 -18.99 11.74 -0.05
C THR A 82 -19.79 10.53 0.44
N ILE A 83 -21.12 10.65 0.35
CA ILE A 83 -22.05 9.59 0.75
C ILE A 83 -22.74 9.01 -0.48
N VAL A 84 -22.75 7.68 -0.58
CA VAL A 84 -23.43 6.93 -1.64
C VAL A 84 -24.36 5.87 -1.06
N LYS A 85 -25.33 5.44 -1.87
CA LYS A 85 -26.23 4.33 -1.57
C LYS A 85 -25.99 3.18 -2.56
N LEU A 86 -26.52 2.01 -2.24
CA LEU A 86 -26.50 0.88 -3.16
C LEU A 86 -27.15 1.27 -4.49
N ILE A 87 -26.51 0.87 -5.59
CA ILE A 87 -27.05 0.97 -6.94
C ILE A 87 -28.22 -0.01 -7.02
N SER A 88 -29.42 0.49 -7.35
CA SER A 88 -30.60 -0.34 -7.54
C SER A 88 -30.43 -1.19 -8.80
N ASN A 89 -30.21 -2.49 -8.63
CA ASN A 89 -30.29 -3.46 -9.72
C ASN A 89 -31.56 -4.29 -9.54
N ASN A 90 -32.15 -4.75 -10.65
CA ASN A 90 -33.36 -5.61 -10.64
C ASN A 90 -33.17 -6.96 -9.92
N ASN A 91 -31.96 -7.25 -9.44
CA ASN A 91 -31.60 -8.47 -8.74
C ASN A 91 -31.03 -8.11 -7.35
N SER A 92 -31.69 -8.58 -6.28
CA SER A 92 -31.39 -8.22 -4.88
C SER A 92 -30.03 -8.72 -4.39
N GLU A 93 -29.38 -9.62 -5.12
CA GLU A 93 -28.08 -10.20 -4.77
C GLU A 93 -26.88 -9.36 -5.27
N ASP A 94 -27.03 -8.51 -6.30
CA ASP A 94 -25.94 -7.68 -6.82
C ASP A 94 -25.88 -6.31 -6.12
N ARG A 95 -25.44 -6.33 -4.86
CA ARG A 95 -25.24 -5.10 -4.06
C ARG A 95 -23.93 -4.44 -4.44
N SER A 96 -23.99 -3.21 -4.89
CA SER A 96 -22.80 -2.46 -5.32
C SER A 96 -22.94 -0.96 -5.14
N ILE A 97 -21.81 -0.29 -5.05
CA ILE A 97 -21.68 1.18 -5.06
C ILE A 97 -20.65 1.58 -6.11
N GLN A 98 -20.66 2.84 -6.53
CA GLN A 98 -19.59 3.40 -7.36
C GLN A 98 -18.60 4.13 -6.44
N GLY A 99 -17.34 3.71 -6.47
CA GLY A 99 -16.25 4.36 -5.73
C GLY A 99 -15.79 5.66 -6.41
N LEU A 100 -15.03 6.49 -5.69
CA LEU A 100 -14.47 7.73 -6.25
C LEU A 100 -13.44 7.47 -7.35
N SER A 101 -12.85 6.28 -7.39
CA SER A 101 -12.02 5.82 -8.51
C SER A 101 -12.80 5.55 -9.80
N GLY A 102 -14.14 5.59 -9.76
CA GLY A 102 -15.03 5.20 -10.85
C GLY A 102 -15.32 3.69 -10.90
N ARG A 103 -14.64 2.87 -10.10
CA ARG A 103 -14.87 1.41 -10.04
C ARG A 103 -16.21 1.08 -9.38
N LYS A 104 -16.87 0.03 -9.87
CA LYS A 104 -18.04 -0.59 -9.22
C LYS A 104 -17.53 -1.52 -8.11
N LEU A 105 -17.83 -1.18 -6.85
CA LEU A 105 -17.43 -1.92 -5.66
C LEU A 105 -18.59 -2.81 -5.19
N LYS A 106 -18.33 -4.10 -5.00
CA LYS A 106 -19.34 -5.07 -4.52
C LYS A 106 -19.43 -5.03 -3.00
N ILE A 107 -20.65 -5.02 -2.48
CA ILE A 107 -20.92 -4.93 -1.04
C ILE A 107 -21.39 -6.30 -0.51
N PRO A 108 -20.57 -6.99 0.32
CA PRO A 108 -20.89 -8.32 0.85
C PRO A 108 -22.21 -8.37 1.59
N LEU A 109 -23.05 -9.39 1.33
CA LEU A 109 -24.43 -9.51 1.86
C LEU A 109 -24.54 -9.42 3.38
N ASN A 110 -23.52 -9.90 4.09
CA ASN A 110 -23.44 -9.96 5.55
C ASN A 110 -23.10 -8.61 6.22
N TRP A 111 -22.75 -7.57 5.46
CA TRP A 111 -22.55 -6.24 6.04
C TRP A 111 -23.87 -5.65 6.51
N LYS A 112 -23.93 -5.31 7.81
CA LYS A 112 -25.03 -4.57 8.40
C LYS A 112 -24.79 -3.09 8.18
N ASN A 113 -25.79 -2.39 7.66
CA ASN A 113 -25.78 -0.94 7.51
C ASN A 113 -27.22 -0.44 7.66
N PRO A 114 -27.69 -0.17 8.90
CA PRO A 114 -29.07 0.24 9.15
C PRO A 114 -29.46 1.54 8.42
N THR A 115 -28.49 2.43 8.19
CA THR A 115 -28.72 3.72 7.54
C THR A 115 -28.84 3.60 6.01
N GLY A 116 -28.26 2.55 5.42
CA GLY A 116 -28.09 2.39 3.98
C GLY A 116 -27.10 3.36 3.33
N ASN A 117 -26.43 4.21 4.12
CA ASN A 117 -25.45 5.18 3.64
C ASN A 117 -24.03 4.59 3.74
N PHE A 118 -23.26 4.71 2.66
CA PHE A 118 -21.84 4.39 2.64
C PHE A 118 -21.05 5.67 2.44
N HIS A 119 -20.10 5.93 3.34
CA HIS A 119 -19.13 6.99 3.21
C HIS A 119 -17.95 6.47 2.40
N ILE A 120 -17.60 7.17 1.33
CA ILE A 120 -16.53 6.74 0.42
C ILE A 120 -15.42 7.77 0.36
N GLY A 121 -14.20 7.27 0.24
CA GLY A 121 -12.99 8.07 0.08
C GLY A 121 -11.98 7.37 -0.81
N ILE A 122 -10.90 8.07 -1.15
CA ILE A 122 -9.80 7.51 -1.93
C ILE A 122 -8.46 7.93 -1.32
N LYS A 123 -7.50 7.00 -1.27
CA LYS A 123 -6.16 7.26 -0.75
C LYS A 123 -5.10 6.73 -1.71
N SER A 124 -4.10 7.55 -2.01
CA SER A 124 -2.96 7.11 -2.81
C SER A 124 -2.06 6.21 -1.96
N LEU A 125 -1.68 5.05 -2.50
CA LEU A 125 -0.76 4.14 -1.83
C LEU A 125 0.62 4.78 -1.59
N LYS A 126 0.99 5.77 -2.42
CA LYS A 126 2.21 6.59 -2.25
C LYS A 126 2.29 7.27 -0.88
N GLN A 127 1.14 7.66 -0.33
CA GLN A 127 1.07 8.36 0.97
C GLN A 127 1.17 7.40 2.16
N LEU A 128 0.91 6.10 1.95
CA LEU A 128 0.86 5.09 3.01
C LEU A 128 2.13 4.26 3.10
N MET A 129 2.93 4.23 2.03
CA MET A 129 4.13 3.39 1.94
C MET A 129 5.41 4.21 2.08
N PRO A 130 6.48 3.62 2.63
CA PRO A 130 7.81 4.20 2.53
C PRO A 130 8.21 4.43 1.07
N SER A 131 8.88 5.55 0.78
CA SER A 131 9.24 5.96 -0.59
C SER A 131 10.00 4.87 -1.35
N SER A 132 10.95 4.20 -0.69
CA SER A 132 11.73 3.12 -1.31
C SER A 132 10.87 1.92 -1.71
N ALA A 133 9.86 1.57 -0.92
CA ALA A 133 8.95 0.48 -1.24
C ALA A 133 8.01 0.87 -2.39
N PHE A 134 7.54 2.12 -2.40
CA PHE A 134 6.71 2.65 -3.49
C PHE A 134 7.48 2.75 -4.82
N GLU A 135 8.73 3.22 -4.81
CA GLU A 135 9.58 3.29 -6.00
C GLU A 135 9.80 1.92 -6.65
N ARG A 136 10.05 0.88 -5.84
CA ARG A 136 10.13 -0.51 -6.35
C ARG A 136 8.83 -0.96 -7.00
N LEU A 137 7.70 -0.66 -6.37
CA LEU A 137 6.37 -1.00 -6.90
C LEU A 137 6.12 -0.32 -8.25
N ILE A 138 6.42 0.99 -8.37
CA ILE A 138 6.24 1.72 -9.63
C ILE A 138 7.17 1.19 -10.72
N LYS A 139 8.42 0.85 -10.39
CA LYS A 139 9.35 0.24 -11.33
C LYS A 139 8.82 -1.09 -11.86
N GLU A 140 8.40 -1.99 -10.97
CA GLU A 140 7.84 -3.29 -11.36
C GLU A 140 6.58 -3.12 -12.24
N ARG A 141 5.73 -2.15 -11.92
CA ARG A 141 4.54 -1.84 -12.71
C ARG A 141 4.90 -1.32 -14.10
N ARG A 142 5.86 -0.41 -14.21
CA ARG A 142 6.34 0.08 -15.51
C ARG A 142 6.87 -1.07 -16.36
N GLU A 143 7.72 -1.92 -15.79
CA GLU A 143 8.31 -3.06 -16.51
C GLU A 143 7.21 -4.01 -17.04
N LYS A 144 6.20 -4.32 -16.21
CA LYS A 144 5.13 -5.26 -16.55
C LYS A 144 4.04 -4.68 -17.45
N MET A 145 3.66 -3.42 -17.24
CA MET A 145 2.46 -2.82 -17.86
C MET A 145 2.79 -1.86 -19.00
N PHE A 146 4.02 -1.35 -19.09
CA PHE A 146 4.41 -0.37 -20.10
C PHE A 146 5.56 -0.86 -20.96
N ASP A 147 6.73 -1.16 -20.38
CA ASP A 147 7.95 -1.40 -21.15
C ASP A 147 7.85 -2.59 -22.12
N SER A 148 7.14 -3.66 -21.75
CA SER A 148 6.95 -4.83 -22.62
C SER A 148 6.21 -4.47 -23.91
N GLU A 149 4.98 -3.97 -23.78
CA GLU A 149 4.12 -3.63 -24.93
C GLU A 149 4.67 -2.42 -25.71
N HIS A 150 5.20 -1.43 -25.00
CA HIS A 150 5.72 -0.21 -25.62
C HIS A 150 6.94 -0.49 -26.52
N ARG A 151 7.89 -1.33 -26.05
CA ARG A 151 9.05 -1.69 -26.88
C ARG A 151 8.65 -2.45 -28.15
N LEU A 152 7.66 -3.33 -28.06
CA LEU A 152 7.13 -4.04 -29.24
C LEU A 152 6.49 -3.06 -30.23
N ALA A 153 5.65 -2.15 -29.74
CA ALA A 153 5.00 -1.14 -30.58
C ALA A 153 6.02 -0.20 -31.25
N LEU A 154 7.05 0.25 -30.51
CA LEU A 154 8.10 1.11 -31.05
C LEU A 154 8.96 0.38 -32.10
N ALA A 155 9.34 -0.88 -31.84
CA ALA A 155 10.09 -1.68 -32.80
C ALA A 155 9.30 -1.91 -34.10
N GLU A 156 8.00 -2.20 -34.01
CA GLU A 156 7.14 -2.37 -35.18
C GLU A 156 6.95 -1.06 -35.95
N ALA A 157 6.76 0.07 -35.27
CA ALA A 157 6.66 1.38 -35.92
C ALA A 157 7.96 1.75 -36.65
N GLN A 158 9.12 1.49 -36.03
CA GLN A 158 10.43 1.71 -36.64
C GLN A 158 10.64 0.80 -37.84
N ARG A 159 10.28 -0.49 -37.75
CA ARG A 159 10.36 -1.44 -38.86
C ARG A 159 9.57 -0.96 -40.08
N ARG A 160 8.35 -0.48 -39.88
CA ARG A 160 7.50 0.06 -40.97
C ARG A 160 8.14 1.27 -41.64
N LEU A 161 8.69 2.19 -40.85
CA LEU A 161 9.38 3.35 -41.38
C LEU A 161 10.60 2.93 -42.22
N ASP A 162 11.42 2.02 -41.70
CA ASP A 162 12.65 1.57 -42.36
C ASP A 162 12.34 0.80 -43.66
N GLU A 163 11.35 -0.11 -43.63
CA GLU A 163 10.87 -0.82 -44.82
C GLU A 163 10.35 0.16 -45.89
N TYR A 164 9.64 1.20 -45.47
CA TYR A 164 9.11 2.20 -46.38
C TYR A 164 10.22 3.06 -47.00
N ILE A 165 11.20 3.49 -46.21
CA ILE A 165 12.38 4.23 -46.70
C ILE A 165 13.19 3.38 -47.68
N ASN A 166 13.40 2.10 -47.37
CA ASN A 166 14.17 1.19 -48.23
C ASN A 166 13.44 0.88 -49.55
N LYS A 167 12.11 0.83 -49.54
CA LYS A 167 11.30 0.57 -50.73
C LYS A 167 11.30 1.73 -51.72
N TYR A 168 11.37 2.97 -51.24
CA TYR A 168 11.26 4.18 -52.06
C TYR A 168 12.48 5.09 -51.90
N SER A 169 13.54 4.81 -52.67
CA SER A 169 14.78 5.61 -52.68
C SER A 169 14.59 7.01 -53.30
N LEU A 170 13.64 7.16 -54.22
CA LEU A 170 13.23 8.42 -54.84
C LEU A 170 11.69 8.57 -54.72
N PRO A 171 11.19 9.08 -53.59
CA PRO A 171 9.76 9.12 -53.32
C PRO A 171 9.04 10.26 -54.07
N THR A 172 7.82 9.99 -54.51
CA THR A 172 6.86 11.03 -54.95
C THR A 172 6.42 11.89 -53.75
N GLU A 173 5.78 13.05 -54.00
CA GLU A 173 5.29 13.92 -52.92
C GLU A 173 4.31 13.20 -51.97
N GLU A 174 3.41 12.37 -52.51
CA GLU A 174 2.50 11.55 -51.71
C GLU A 174 3.26 10.55 -50.84
N GLN A 175 4.32 9.94 -51.39
CA GLN A 175 5.14 9.00 -50.63
C GLN A 175 5.96 9.69 -49.54
N LYS A 176 6.37 10.95 -49.73
CA LYS A 176 7.02 11.75 -48.68
C LYS A 176 6.06 12.01 -47.51
N LEU A 177 4.81 12.36 -47.78
CA LEU A 177 3.79 12.56 -46.74
C LEU A 177 3.58 11.29 -45.91
N THR A 178 3.46 10.13 -46.56
CA THR A 178 3.33 8.85 -45.82
C THR A 178 4.58 8.51 -45.00
N ARG A 179 5.77 8.84 -45.49
CA ARG A 179 7.01 8.68 -44.71
C ARG A 179 6.99 9.59 -43.47
N GLU A 180 6.58 10.84 -43.62
CA GLU A 180 6.44 11.78 -42.49
C GLU A 180 5.40 11.29 -41.48
N GLU A 181 4.31 10.68 -41.95
CA GLU A 181 3.32 10.04 -41.08
C GLU A 181 3.94 8.90 -40.26
N PHE A 182 4.70 7.98 -40.90
CA PHE A 182 5.41 6.91 -40.16
C PHE A 182 6.43 7.45 -39.16
N GLN A 183 7.17 8.49 -39.54
CA GLN A 183 8.09 9.17 -38.63
C GLN A 183 7.34 9.78 -37.43
N SER A 184 6.18 10.39 -37.67
CA SER A 184 5.36 10.99 -36.61
C SER A 184 4.85 9.95 -35.61
N PHE A 185 4.53 8.73 -36.04
CA PHE A 185 4.17 7.64 -35.14
C PHE A 185 5.33 7.21 -34.23
N VAL A 186 6.54 7.08 -34.79
CA VAL A 186 7.74 6.76 -34.01
C VAL A 186 8.01 7.86 -32.98
N ASP A 187 7.92 9.12 -33.39
CA ASP A 187 8.18 10.26 -32.52
C ASP A 187 7.11 10.38 -31.42
N ALA A 188 5.84 10.12 -31.75
CA ALA A 188 4.75 10.07 -30.78
C ALA A 188 4.99 8.98 -29.72
N LEU A 189 5.43 7.78 -30.13
CA LEU A 189 5.74 6.70 -29.19
C LEU A 189 6.92 7.08 -28.27
N LYS A 190 8.00 7.66 -28.80
CA LYS A 190 9.13 8.15 -27.99
C LYS A 190 8.69 9.23 -27.00
N GLU A 191 7.80 10.13 -27.40
CA GLU A 191 7.26 11.15 -26.51
C GLU A 191 6.35 10.57 -25.42
N VAL A 192 5.59 9.51 -25.70
CA VAL A 192 4.81 8.78 -24.70
C VAL A 192 5.72 8.15 -23.65
N GLU A 193 6.82 7.49 -24.05
CA GLU A 193 7.80 6.94 -23.10
C GLU A 193 8.45 8.02 -22.23
N LYS A 194 8.86 9.13 -22.84
CA LYS A 194 9.48 10.24 -22.13
C LYS A 194 8.55 10.91 -21.11
N LYS A 195 7.26 10.99 -21.42
CA LYS A 195 6.22 11.58 -20.56
C LYS A 195 5.52 10.56 -19.68
N TYR A 196 5.95 9.30 -19.68
CA TYR A 196 5.33 8.26 -18.89
C TYR A 196 5.41 8.60 -17.40
N ASN A 197 4.24 8.62 -16.75
CA ASN A 197 4.11 8.90 -15.33
C ASN A 197 3.02 8.01 -14.74
N ASP A 198 3.41 7.08 -13.87
CA ASP A 198 2.48 6.24 -13.10
C ASP A 198 2.29 6.85 -11.70
N PRO A 199 1.10 7.41 -11.37
CA PRO A 199 0.80 7.93 -10.03
C PRO A 199 0.71 6.81 -8.98
N GLY A 200 0.73 5.55 -9.42
CA GLY A 200 0.63 4.37 -8.59
C GLY A 200 -0.82 4.01 -8.23
N PRO A 201 -0.98 2.95 -7.43
CA PRO A 201 -2.30 2.49 -7.02
C PRO A 201 -3.00 3.47 -6.10
N PHE A 202 -4.32 3.52 -6.24
CA PHE A 202 -5.23 4.17 -5.29
C PHE A 202 -6.11 3.11 -4.62
N LEU A 203 -6.38 3.32 -3.35
CA LEU A 203 -7.29 2.51 -2.54
C LEU A 203 -8.63 3.23 -2.44
N ASP A 204 -9.73 2.54 -2.75
CA ASP A 204 -11.06 3.02 -2.39
C ASP A 204 -11.31 2.63 -0.93
N CYS A 205 -11.73 3.60 -0.12
CA CYS A 205 -12.16 3.41 1.25
C CYS A 205 -13.69 3.41 1.30
N ILE A 206 -14.27 2.46 2.03
CA ILE A 206 -15.70 2.39 2.29
C ILE A 206 -15.86 2.32 3.82
N VAL A 207 -16.62 3.25 4.38
CA VAL A 207 -16.91 3.36 5.81
C VAL A 207 -18.42 3.43 5.98
N TRP A 208 -18.96 2.74 6.99
CA TRP A 208 -20.38 2.78 7.29
C TRP A 208 -20.60 2.40 8.75
N ASN A 209 -21.65 2.96 9.35
CA ASN A 209 -22.04 2.55 10.68
C ASN A 209 -22.89 1.27 10.62
N ASP A 210 -22.50 0.23 11.34
CA ASP A 210 -23.17 -1.07 11.34
C ASP A 210 -24.32 -1.20 12.36
N GLY A 211 -24.56 -0.16 13.14
CA GLY A 211 -25.50 -0.09 14.26
C GLY A 211 -24.82 -0.05 15.62
N ASP A 212 -23.59 -0.56 15.73
CA ASP A 212 -22.79 -0.61 16.95
C ASP A 212 -21.51 0.23 16.83
N LYS A 213 -20.83 0.14 15.67
CA LYS A 213 -19.54 0.77 15.37
C LYS A 213 -19.56 1.47 14.01
N TRP A 214 -18.60 2.38 13.83
CA TRP A 214 -18.31 3.08 12.58
C TRP A 214 -17.27 2.33 11.74
#